data_AF-A0A3P7PX06-F1
#
_entry.id   AF-A0A3P7PX06-F1
#
_cell.length_a   1.000
_cell.length_b   1.000
_cell.length_c   1.000
_cell.angle_alpha   90.00
_cell.angle_beta   90.00
_cell.angle_gamma   90.00
#
_symmetry.space_group_name_H-M   'P 1'
#
loop_
_entity.id
_entity.type
_entity.pdbx_description
1 polymer ?
#
loop_
_entity_poly.entity_id
_entity_poly.type
_entity_poly.pdbx_seq_one_letter_code
_entity_poly.pdbx_strand_id
1 'polypeptide(L)'
;MFVVNDREVREDHKTRALQTLPAFFEIKASKIPKAGLGVFAKIDIPVGLVFGPYQGILLCDSKKADQHGYSWEIRIAGKPSQFVDGSDPRYSNWMRYINSSRFEKEQNLIAFQYNGSVYYRVFRPISEGIELLVWYGNKYGESLGVLCASQRTKRPSIPIEKNPFIF
;
A
#
# COMPACT_ATOMS: atom_id res chain seq x y z
N MET A 1 12.11 5.68 4.01
CA MET A 1 11.00 5.36 3.08
C MET A 1 10.35 6.67 2.68
N PHE A 2 10.35 7.03 1.40
CA PHE A 2 9.65 8.23 0.93
C PHE A 2 8.30 7.81 0.36
N VAL A 3 7.22 8.18 1.07
CA VAL A 3 5.85 7.84 0.67
C VAL A 3 5.25 9.02 -0.08
N VAL A 4 4.76 8.75 -1.28
CA VAL A 4 3.92 9.67 -2.04
C VAL A 4 2.50 9.50 -1.54
N ASN A 5 1.98 10.53 -0.88
CA ASN A 5 0.61 10.54 -0.38
C ASN A 5 -0.39 10.70 -1.52
N ASP A 6 -1.60 10.18 -1.31
CA ASP A 6 -2.73 10.42 -2.19
C ASP A 6 -3.03 11.92 -2.31
N ARG A 7 -3.52 12.34 -3.47
CA ARG A 7 -4.06 13.69 -3.61
C ARG A 7 -5.35 13.84 -2.81
N GLU A 8 -5.58 15.06 -2.34
CA GLU A 8 -6.83 15.42 -1.68
C GLU A 8 -8.02 15.24 -2.61
N VAL A 9 -9.09 14.66 -2.05
CA VAL A 9 -10.37 14.47 -2.72
C VAL A 9 -11.12 15.79 -2.65
N ARG A 10 -11.68 16.24 -3.77
CA ARG A 10 -12.54 17.41 -3.87
C ARG A 10 -13.97 16.97 -4.16
N GLU A 11 -14.93 17.86 -3.94
CA GLU A 11 -16.30 17.64 -4.40
C GLU A 11 -16.35 17.80 -5.93
N ASP A 12 -16.06 16.72 -6.64
CA ASP A 12 -16.12 16.56 -8.10
C ASP A 12 -16.99 15.33 -8.41
N HIS A 13 -17.53 15.24 -9.62
CA HIS A 13 -18.31 14.09 -10.11
C HIS A 13 -17.47 12.81 -10.32
N LYS A 14 -16.16 12.87 -10.09
CA LYS A 14 -15.24 11.73 -10.24
C LYS A 14 -15.20 10.88 -8.98
N THR A 15 -14.95 9.58 -9.17
CA THR A 15 -14.75 8.66 -8.06
C THR A 15 -13.50 9.01 -7.26
N ARG A 16 -13.50 8.69 -5.95
CA ARG A 16 -12.35 8.87 -5.06
C ARG A 16 -11.06 8.29 -5.64
N ALA A 17 -11.15 7.10 -6.23
CA ALA A 17 -10.00 6.44 -6.83
C ALA A 17 -9.36 7.25 -7.97
N LEU A 18 -10.14 7.95 -8.79
CA LEU A 18 -9.60 8.83 -9.85
C LEU A 18 -9.01 10.11 -9.28
N GLN A 19 -9.62 10.66 -8.23
CA GLN A 19 -9.19 11.93 -7.63
C GLN A 19 -7.87 11.82 -6.86
N THR A 20 -7.61 10.67 -6.25
CA THR A 20 -6.41 10.42 -5.43
C THR A 20 -5.13 10.21 -6.25
N LEU A 21 -5.21 10.10 -7.58
CA LEU A 21 -4.09 9.83 -8.49
C LEU A 21 -3.02 10.95 -8.48
N PRO A 22 -1.74 10.66 -8.16
CA PRO A 22 -0.65 11.62 -8.24
C PRO A 22 -0.51 12.26 -9.64
N ALA A 23 -0.15 13.55 -9.69
CA ALA A 23 -0.17 14.35 -10.93
C ALA A 23 0.82 13.87 -12.03
N PHE A 24 1.83 13.10 -11.61
CA PHE A 24 2.83 12.48 -12.47
C PHE A 24 2.42 11.10 -13.00
N PHE A 25 1.18 10.70 -12.75
CA PHE A 25 0.56 9.51 -13.35
C PHE A 25 -0.67 9.88 -14.16
N GLU A 26 -1.04 8.98 -15.05
CA GLU A 26 -2.31 9.00 -15.78
C GLU A 26 -2.95 7.62 -15.77
N ILE A 27 -4.28 7.57 -15.88
CA ILE A 27 -5.03 6.33 -16.03
C ILE A 27 -5.55 6.25 -17.46
N LYS A 28 -5.22 5.17 -18.17
CA LYS A 28 -5.68 4.89 -19.53
C LYS A 28 -5.85 3.39 -19.75
N ALA A 29 -6.27 2.96 -20.93
CA ALA A 29 -6.39 1.54 -21.24
C ALA A 29 -5.05 0.82 -21.04
N SER A 30 -5.08 -0.30 -20.32
CA SER A 30 -3.91 -1.14 -20.07
C SER A 30 -3.38 -1.74 -21.37
N LYS A 31 -2.06 -1.97 -21.44
CA LYS A 31 -1.44 -2.75 -22.50
C LYS A 31 -1.68 -4.26 -22.32
N ILE A 32 -2.15 -4.69 -21.15
CA ILE A 32 -2.49 -6.08 -20.87
C ILE A 32 -3.90 -6.37 -21.46
N PRO A 33 -4.02 -7.38 -22.35
CA PRO A 33 -5.32 -7.73 -22.91
C PRO A 33 -6.35 -8.03 -21.82
N LYS A 34 -7.54 -7.43 -21.95
CA LYS A 34 -8.68 -7.61 -21.02
C LYS A 34 -8.46 -7.15 -19.58
N ALA A 35 -7.37 -6.46 -19.27
CA ALA A 35 -7.15 -5.88 -17.93
C ALA A 35 -7.96 -4.60 -17.67
N GLY A 36 -8.51 -3.98 -18.72
CA GLY A 36 -9.26 -2.74 -18.60
C GLY A 36 -8.35 -1.52 -18.52
N LEU A 37 -8.37 -0.81 -17.39
CA LEU A 37 -7.55 0.39 -17.18
C LEU A 37 -6.22 0.03 -16.52
N GLY A 38 -5.21 0.87 -16.72
CA GLY A 38 -3.88 0.78 -16.14
C GLY A 38 -3.36 2.17 -15.74
N VAL A 39 -2.37 2.20 -14.85
CA VAL A 39 -1.69 3.44 -14.45
C VAL A 39 -0.38 3.57 -15.22
N PHE A 40 -0.10 4.76 -15.75
CA PHE A 40 1.10 5.01 -16.54
C PHE A 40 1.86 6.23 -16.02
N ALA A 41 3.19 6.16 -16.12
CA ALA A 41 4.09 7.24 -15.79
C ALA A 41 3.99 8.39 -16.81
N LYS A 42 3.82 9.63 -16.34
CA LYS A 42 3.91 10.84 -17.18
C LYS A 42 5.30 11.48 -17.18
N ILE A 43 6.17 11.01 -16.30
CA ILE A 43 7.57 11.42 -16.16
C ILE A 43 8.37 10.19 -15.74
N ASP A 44 9.70 10.27 -15.79
CA ASP A 44 10.56 9.22 -15.25
C ASP A 44 10.41 9.12 -13.72
N ILE A 45 10.15 7.90 -13.24
CA ILE A 45 9.93 7.61 -11.82
C ILE A 45 11.17 6.90 -11.24
N PRO A 46 11.82 7.49 -10.23
CA PRO A 46 13.00 6.90 -9.63
C PRO A 46 12.66 5.70 -8.74
N VAL A 47 13.66 4.83 -8.56
CA VAL A 47 13.60 3.71 -7.62
C VAL A 47 13.43 4.22 -6.19
N GLY A 48 12.62 3.51 -5.40
CA GLY A 48 12.48 3.75 -3.98
C GLY A 48 11.26 4.58 -3.57
N LEU A 49 10.53 5.16 -4.53
CA LEU A 49 9.21 5.74 -4.23
C LEU A 49 8.27 4.66 -3.71
N VAL A 50 7.52 5.02 -2.67
CA VAL A 50 6.49 4.18 -2.06
C VAL A 50 5.13 4.84 -2.22
N PHE A 51 4.13 4.04 -2.58
CA PHE A 51 2.73 4.43 -2.71
C PHE A 51 1.90 3.69 -1.67
N GLY A 52 0.95 4.38 -1.06
CA GLY A 52 -0.05 3.77 -0.19
C GLY A 52 -0.34 4.57 1.08
N PRO A 53 -1.14 3.99 1.99
CA PRO A 53 -1.61 2.60 1.95
C PRO A 53 -2.60 2.32 0.82
N TYR A 54 -2.67 1.07 0.36
CA TYR A 54 -3.75 0.58 -0.51
C TYR A 54 -5.08 0.68 0.26
N GLN A 55 -6.06 1.35 -0.33
CA GLN A 55 -7.31 1.67 0.35
C GLN A 55 -8.49 0.95 -0.29
N GLY A 56 -9.45 0.61 0.56
CA GLY A 56 -10.61 -0.18 0.20
C GLY A 56 -11.43 -0.56 1.42
N ILE A 57 -12.35 -1.50 1.24
CA ILE A 57 -13.20 -2.03 2.30
C ILE A 57 -12.46 -3.18 2.98
N LEU A 58 -12.42 -3.16 4.32
CA LEU A 58 -11.85 -4.25 5.09
C LEU A 58 -12.84 -5.42 5.17
N LEU A 59 -12.41 -6.59 4.72
CA LEU A 59 -13.16 -7.84 4.72
C LEU A 59 -12.48 -8.87 5.63
N CYS A 60 -13.29 -9.70 6.28
CA CYS A 60 -12.81 -10.86 7.05
C CYS A 60 -13.09 -12.20 6.34
N ASP A 61 -13.77 -12.16 5.19
CA ASP A 61 -14.16 -13.33 4.40
C ASP A 61 -13.30 -13.43 3.13
N SER A 62 -12.47 -14.46 3.05
CA SER A 62 -11.59 -14.70 1.89
C SER A 62 -12.38 -14.92 0.60
N LYS A 63 -13.57 -15.53 0.67
CA LYS A 63 -14.39 -15.77 -0.52
C LYS A 63 -14.89 -14.48 -1.15
N LYS A 64 -15.15 -13.45 -0.34
CA LYS A 64 -15.52 -12.12 -0.84
C LYS A 64 -14.30 -11.39 -1.40
N ALA A 65 -13.14 -11.55 -0.76
CA ALA A 65 -11.91 -10.94 -1.22
C ALA A 65 -11.50 -11.40 -2.63
N ASP A 66 -11.66 -12.69 -2.93
CA ASP A 66 -11.24 -13.27 -4.22
C ASP A 66 -12.19 -12.96 -5.39
N GLN A 67 -13.39 -12.42 -5.14
CA GLN A 67 -14.44 -12.26 -6.17
C GLN A 67 -14.04 -11.32 -7.30
N HIS A 68 -13.32 -10.25 -7.00
CA HIS A 68 -13.07 -9.18 -7.96
C HIS A 68 -11.59 -9.04 -8.36
N GLY A 69 -10.67 -9.68 -7.64
CA GLY A 69 -9.23 -9.54 -7.90
C GLY A 69 -8.63 -8.18 -7.50
N TYR A 70 -9.35 -7.36 -6.74
CA TYR A 70 -8.88 -6.06 -6.22
C TYR A 70 -8.48 -6.12 -4.74
N SER A 71 -8.29 -7.32 -4.21
CA SER A 71 -8.06 -7.54 -2.78
C SER A 71 -6.63 -7.90 -2.47
N TRP A 72 -6.13 -7.36 -1.36
CA TRP A 72 -4.88 -7.83 -0.75
C TRP A 72 -5.14 -8.44 0.61
N GLU A 73 -4.51 -9.58 0.88
CA GLU A 73 -4.48 -10.17 2.21
C GLU A 73 -3.50 -9.42 3.12
N ILE A 74 -3.98 -9.04 4.30
CA ILE A 74 -3.23 -8.44 5.40
C ILE A 74 -3.08 -9.50 6.48
N ARG A 75 -1.84 -9.87 6.79
CA ARG A 75 -1.51 -10.85 7.83
C ARG A 75 -0.93 -10.15 9.06
N ILE A 76 -1.61 -10.25 10.19
CA ILE A 76 -1.14 -9.70 11.46
C ILE A 76 -0.88 -10.87 12.41
N ALA A 77 0.32 -10.92 13.00
CA ALA A 77 0.69 -12.01 13.91
C ALA A 77 -0.33 -12.16 15.05
N GLY A 78 -0.78 -13.40 15.27
CA GLY A 78 -1.77 -13.72 16.30
C GLY A 78 -3.20 -13.27 15.99
N LYS A 79 -3.48 -12.77 14.78
CA LYS A 79 -4.84 -12.41 14.34
C LYS A 79 -5.23 -13.20 13.09
N PRO A 80 -6.54 -13.44 12.88
CA PRO A 80 -7.04 -13.96 11.61
C PRO A 80 -6.63 -13.04 10.45
N SER A 81 -6.43 -13.62 9.26
CA SER A 81 -6.19 -12.86 8.04
C SER A 81 -7.35 -11.89 7.78
N GLN A 82 -7.00 -10.68 7.36
CA GLN A 82 -7.96 -9.69 6.89
C GLN A 82 -7.66 -9.38 5.43
N PHE A 83 -8.61 -8.82 4.71
CA PHE A 83 -8.45 -8.48 3.30
C PHE A 83 -8.88 -7.03 3.07
N VAL A 84 -8.09 -6.27 2.32
CA VAL A 84 -8.49 -4.93 1.87
C VAL A 84 -8.95 -5.02 0.42
N ASP A 85 -10.25 -4.81 0.18
CA ASP A 85 -10.86 -4.87 -1.14
C ASP A 85 -11.02 -3.48 -1.76
N GLY A 86 -10.28 -3.23 -2.85
CA GLY A 86 -10.32 -1.99 -3.61
C GLY A 86 -11.37 -1.95 -4.74
N SER A 87 -12.29 -2.92 -4.79
CA SER A 87 -13.27 -3.07 -5.87
C SER A 87 -14.14 -1.83 -6.08
N ASP A 88 -14.64 -1.20 -5.01
CA ASP A 88 -15.48 0.00 -5.11
C ASP A 88 -14.63 1.28 -5.26
N PRO A 89 -14.69 1.98 -6.41
CA PRO A 89 -13.90 3.19 -6.67
C PRO A 89 -14.29 4.38 -5.78
N ARG A 90 -15.40 4.32 -5.04
CA ARG A 90 -15.81 5.33 -4.06
C ARG A 90 -15.01 5.25 -2.75
N TYR A 91 -14.54 4.06 -2.39
CA TYR A 91 -13.81 3.82 -1.13
C TYR A 91 -12.33 3.51 -1.33
N SER A 92 -11.93 3.12 -2.53
CA SER A 92 -10.54 2.84 -2.89
C SER A 92 -9.78 4.08 -3.34
N ASN A 93 -8.45 3.96 -3.42
CA ASN A 93 -7.59 4.96 -4.04
C ASN A 93 -7.14 4.51 -5.44
N TRP A 94 -6.41 5.38 -6.12
CA TRP A 94 -5.89 5.19 -7.48
C TRP A 94 -5.09 3.89 -7.66
N MET A 95 -4.51 3.33 -6.59
CA MET A 95 -3.73 2.09 -6.63
C MET A 95 -4.55 0.89 -7.12
N ARG A 96 -5.89 0.92 -7.03
CA ARG A 96 -6.78 -0.11 -7.59
C ARG A 96 -6.60 -0.32 -9.10
N TYR A 97 -6.11 0.68 -9.82
CA TYR A 97 -5.94 0.65 -11.27
C TYR A 97 -4.57 0.09 -11.68
N ILE A 98 -3.69 -0.24 -10.73
CA ILE A 98 -2.40 -0.86 -11.01
C ILE A 98 -2.63 -2.35 -11.23
N ASN A 99 -2.28 -2.83 -12.42
CA ASN A 99 -2.45 -4.23 -12.80
C ASN A 99 -1.35 -5.12 -12.24
N SER A 100 -1.66 -6.41 -12.15
CA SER A 100 -0.65 -7.43 -11.85
C SER A 100 0.27 -7.65 -13.05
N SER A 101 1.58 -7.73 -12.80
CA SER A 101 2.54 -8.11 -13.85
C SER A 101 2.33 -9.57 -14.28
N ARG A 102 2.46 -9.86 -15.57
CA ARG A 102 2.37 -11.23 -16.13
C ARG A 102 3.68 -12.00 -16.03
N PHE A 103 4.80 -11.28 -16.02
CA PHE A 103 6.15 -11.84 -15.92
C PHE A 103 7.12 -10.82 -15.32
N GLU A 104 8.21 -11.31 -14.73
CA GLU A 104 9.18 -10.50 -13.97
C GLU A 104 9.77 -9.33 -14.79
N LYS A 105 10.01 -9.53 -16.09
CA LYS A 105 10.60 -8.50 -16.96
C LYS A 105 9.72 -7.26 -17.14
N GLU A 106 8.41 -7.30 -16.94
CA GLU A 106 7.56 -6.11 -17.01
C GLU A 106 7.23 -5.50 -15.65
N GLN A 107 7.35 -6.27 -14.57
CA GLN A 107 7.08 -5.84 -13.20
C GLN A 107 7.99 -4.68 -12.81
N ASN A 108 7.42 -3.61 -12.25
CA ASN A 108 8.19 -2.47 -11.75
C ASN A 108 7.83 -2.03 -10.32
N LEU A 109 6.77 -2.62 -9.76
CA LEU A 109 6.36 -2.45 -8.38
C LEU A 109 6.40 -3.77 -7.62
N ILE A 110 6.76 -3.70 -6.34
CA ILE A 110 6.52 -4.78 -5.37
C ILE A 110 5.47 -4.34 -4.37
N ALA A 111 4.52 -5.22 -4.05
CA ALA A 111 3.64 -5.06 -2.91
C ALA A 111 4.34 -5.55 -1.64
N PHE A 112 4.14 -4.84 -0.52
CA PHE A 112 4.63 -5.22 0.79
C PHE A 112 3.69 -4.72 1.89
N GLN A 113 3.66 -5.42 3.03
CA GLN A 113 2.88 -5.01 4.19
C GLN A 113 3.74 -4.23 5.19
N TYR A 114 3.22 -3.12 5.69
CA TYR A 114 3.84 -2.32 6.74
C TYR A 114 2.76 -1.75 7.67
N ASN A 115 2.95 -1.92 8.99
CA ASN A 115 2.02 -1.45 10.02
C ASN A 115 0.53 -1.81 9.78
N GLY A 116 0.27 -3.05 9.34
CA GLY A 116 -1.10 -3.53 9.09
C GLY A 116 -1.76 -2.97 7.83
N SER A 117 -1.00 -2.41 6.90
CA SER A 117 -1.48 -1.91 5.60
C SER A 117 -0.57 -2.34 4.46
N VAL A 118 -1.10 -2.34 3.24
CA VAL A 118 -0.36 -2.73 2.02
C VAL A 118 0.15 -1.48 1.31
N TYR A 119 1.40 -1.53 0.85
CA TYR A 119 2.07 -0.47 0.12
C TYR A 119 2.74 -1.03 -1.13
N TYR A 120 2.92 -0.19 -2.14
CA TYR A 120 3.68 -0.53 -3.35
C TYR A 120 4.98 0.25 -3.38
N ARG A 121 6.08 -0.40 -3.74
CA ARG A 121 7.38 0.25 -3.90
C ARG A 121 7.91 0.06 -5.31
N VAL A 122 8.40 1.15 -5.89
CA VAL A 122 9.18 1.13 -7.14
C VAL A 122 10.53 0.47 -6.86
N PHE A 123 10.77 -0.71 -7.44
CA PHE A 123 12.03 -1.43 -7.27
C PHE A 123 12.98 -1.31 -8.47
N ARG A 124 12.47 -0.81 -9.61
CA ARG A 124 13.26 -0.50 -10.80
C ARG A 124 12.76 0.81 -11.43
N PRO A 125 13.60 1.56 -12.16
CA PRO A 125 13.18 2.80 -12.81
C PRO A 125 11.98 2.58 -13.74
N ILE A 126 11.06 3.53 -13.77
CA ILE A 126 9.90 3.51 -14.67
C ILE A 126 10.02 4.72 -15.60
N SER A 127 10.31 4.47 -16.88
CA SER A 127 10.36 5.54 -17.87
C SER A 127 8.97 6.12 -18.14
N GLU A 128 8.93 7.35 -18.60
CA GLU A 128 7.71 7.98 -19.12
C GLU A 128 6.97 7.05 -20.11
N GLY A 129 5.64 6.99 -20.00
CA GLY A 129 4.76 6.19 -20.83
C GLY A 129 4.70 4.69 -20.49
N ILE A 130 5.48 4.23 -19.50
CA ILE A 130 5.45 2.84 -19.04
C ILE A 130 4.32 2.62 -18.02
N GLU A 131 3.65 1.47 -18.15
CA GLU A 131 2.59 1.04 -17.24
C GLU A 131 3.18 0.57 -15.91
N LEU A 132 2.56 0.97 -14.81
CA LEU A 132 2.87 0.49 -13.47
C LEU A 132 2.27 -0.90 -13.28
N LEU A 133 3.11 -1.88 -12.97
CA LEU A 133 2.73 -3.28 -12.82
C LEU A 133 3.32 -3.84 -11.52
N VAL A 134 2.44 -4.39 -10.70
CA VAL A 134 2.77 -4.88 -9.35
C VAL A 134 2.73 -6.39 -9.27
N TRP A 135 3.56 -6.94 -8.39
CA TRP A 135 3.42 -8.31 -7.91
C TRP A 135 3.84 -8.40 -6.46
N TYR A 136 3.61 -9.57 -5.85
CA TYR A 136 4.12 -9.90 -4.53
C TYR A 136 5.64 -9.69 -4.49
N GLY A 137 6.13 -8.92 -3.51
CA GLY A 137 7.56 -8.96 -3.19
C GLY A 137 7.93 -10.30 -2.56
N ASN A 138 9.20 -10.70 -2.66
CA ASN A 138 9.70 -11.95 -2.04
C ASN A 138 9.41 -12.07 -0.53
N LYS A 139 9.12 -10.95 0.14
CA LYS A 139 8.78 -10.87 1.57
C LYS A 139 7.28 -10.62 1.83
N TYR A 140 6.42 -10.69 0.83
CA TYR A 140 4.99 -10.48 1.04
C TYR A 140 4.43 -11.62 1.88
N GLY A 141 3.85 -11.28 3.04
CA GLY A 141 3.39 -12.25 4.04
C GLY A 141 4.37 -12.46 5.21
N GLU A 142 5.65 -12.09 5.06
CA GLU A 142 6.52 -11.87 6.21
C GLU A 142 6.12 -10.52 6.81
N SER A 143 5.65 -10.47 8.05
CA SER A 143 5.41 -9.19 8.72
C SER A 143 6.75 -8.48 8.86
N LEU A 144 7.10 -7.61 7.90
CA LEU A 144 8.26 -6.72 7.97
C LEU A 144 7.98 -5.66 9.04
N GLY A 145 8.17 -6.08 10.28
CA GLY A 145 7.99 -5.24 11.45
C GLY A 145 6.53 -4.80 11.64
N VAL A 146 5.75 -5.62 12.32
CA VAL A 146 5.27 -5.09 13.60
C VAL A 146 6.55 -4.83 14.37
N LEU A 147 7.15 -3.63 14.24
CA LEU A 147 7.93 -3.10 15.34
C LEU A 147 6.91 -3.05 16.45
N CYS A 148 6.88 -4.13 17.21
CA CYS A 148 6.09 -4.23 18.40
C CYS A 148 6.44 -2.95 19.15
N ALA A 149 5.46 -2.10 19.42
CA ALA A 149 5.59 -1.02 20.37
C ALA A 149 5.85 -1.55 21.80
N SER A 150 6.54 -2.71 21.93
CA SER A 150 7.24 -3.14 23.13
C SER A 150 8.54 -2.35 23.35
N GLN A 151 8.95 -1.48 22.43
CA GLN A 151 9.78 -0.32 22.80
C GLN A 151 8.94 0.77 23.45
N ARG A 152 8.12 0.40 24.44
CA ARG A 152 8.04 1.18 25.66
C ARG A 152 9.46 1.16 26.19
N THR A 153 10.23 2.17 25.80
CA THR A 153 11.46 2.55 26.47
C THR A 153 11.23 2.29 27.95
N LYS A 154 11.99 1.36 28.52
CA LYS A 154 12.10 1.28 29.97
C LYS A 154 12.57 2.69 30.34
N ARG A 155 11.64 3.56 30.77
CA ARG A 155 12.01 4.79 31.46
C ARG A 155 13.01 4.32 32.51
N PRO A 156 14.26 4.81 32.52
CA PRO A 156 15.17 4.47 33.60
C PRO A 156 14.41 4.79 34.89
N SER A 157 14.25 3.77 35.73
CA SER A 157 13.76 3.96 37.08
C SER A 157 14.73 4.92 37.75
N ILE A 158 14.34 6.19 37.87
CA ILE A 158 15.00 7.12 38.77
C ILE A 158 14.84 6.47 40.15
N PRO A 159 15.93 6.11 40.85
CA PRO A 159 15.81 5.62 42.21
C PRO A 159 15.09 6.69 43.02
N ILE A 160 13.99 6.31 43.69
CA ILE A 160 13.37 7.15 44.69
C ILE A 160 14.39 7.21 45.82
N GLU A 161 15.23 8.24 45.81
CA GLU A 161 16.04 8.61 46.94
C GLU A 161 15.05 8.91 48.07
N LYS A 162 14.98 8.03 49.07
CA LYS A 162 14.13 8.25 50.25
C LYS A 162 14.58 9.56 50.88
N ASN A 163 13.67 10.52 50.97
CA ASN A 163 13.92 11.79 51.65
C ASN A 163 14.44 11.51 53.07
N PRO A 164 15.68 11.89 53.41
CA PRO A 164 16.33 11.50 54.67
C PRO A 164 15.82 12.25 55.92
N PHE A 165 14.74 13.04 55.82
CA PHE A 165 14.21 13.81 56.95
C PHE A 165 12.83 13.37 57.45
N ILE A 166 12.38 12.16 57.12
CA ILE A 166 11.20 11.57 57.76
C ILE A 166 11.66 10.39 58.62
N PHE A 167 11.68 10.62 59.94
CA PHE A 167 11.86 9.61 60.98
C PHE A 167 10.50 8.96 61.30
#